data_AF-A0A0A7S6T7-F1
#
_entry.id   AF-A0A0A7S6T7-F1
#
_cell.length_a   1.000
_cell.length_b   1.000
_cell.length_c   1.000
_cell.angle_alpha   90.00
_cell.angle_beta   90.00
_cell.angle_gamma   90.00
#
_symmetry.space_group_name_H-M   'P 1'
#
loop_
_entity.id
_entity.type
_entity.pdbx_description
1 polymer ?
#
loop_
_entity_poly.entity_id
_entity_poly.type
_entity_poly.pdbx_seq_one_letter_code
_entity_poly.pdbx_strand_id
1 'polypeptide(L)'
;MIIFTCALYYFLVIVGFFFQYYFKKFTASDYYMNPELNLKRVFCIAYHYFILAYSMLIFWLVGNEVIQSFTVLISVFIIILVYNSFATTLEFAISTRKRKRKRKWK
;
A
#
# COMPACT_ATOMS: atom_id res chain seq x y z
N MET A 1 -5.12 -25.30 -6.16
CA MET A 1 -5.35 -24.28 -5.12
C MET A 1 -4.32 -23.15 -5.16
N ILE A 2 -3.01 -23.44 -5.27
CA ILE A 2 -1.93 -22.44 -5.29
C ILE A 2 -2.14 -21.33 -6.34
N ILE A 3 -2.50 -21.69 -7.58
CA ILE A 3 -2.78 -20.73 -8.66
C ILE A 3 -3.92 -19.75 -8.29
N PHE A 4 -4.96 -20.24 -7.62
CA PHE A 4 -6.09 -19.41 -7.19
C PHE A 4 -5.66 -18.42 -6.10
N THR A 5 -4.88 -18.86 -5.10
CA THR A 5 -4.27 -18.00 -4.08
C THR A 5 -3.38 -16.92 -4.69
N CYS A 6 -2.57 -17.25 -5.71
CA CYS A 6 -1.74 -16.29 -6.43
C CYS A 6 -2.58 -15.31 -7.27
N ALA A 7 -3.60 -15.77 -7.98
CA ALA A 7 -4.50 -14.89 -8.73
C ALA A 7 -5.23 -13.90 -7.81
N LEU A 8 -5.71 -14.38 -6.66
CA LEU A 8 -6.37 -13.56 -5.64
C LEU A 8 -5.39 -12.55 -5.03
N TYR A 9 -4.13 -12.94 -4.83
CA TYR A 9 -3.07 -12.03 -4.41
C TYR A 9 -2.86 -10.89 -5.41
N TYR A 10 -2.69 -11.19 -6.70
CA TYR A 10 -2.52 -10.16 -7.73
C TYR A 10 -3.74 -9.23 -7.82
N PHE A 11 -4.95 -9.77 -7.69
CA PHE A 11 -6.17 -8.96 -7.65
C PHE A 11 -6.16 -7.99 -6.46
N LEU A 12 -5.88 -8.47 -5.25
CA LEU A 12 -5.81 -7.63 -4.04
C LEU A 12 -4.76 -6.52 -4.19
N VAL A 13 -3.63 -6.82 -4.78
CA VAL A 13 -2.54 -5.86 -5.03
C VAL A 13 -3.01 -4.76 -5.98
N ILE A 14 -3.67 -5.11 -7.09
CA ILE A 14 -4.23 -4.14 -8.04
C ILE A 14 -5.22 -3.22 -7.34
N VAL A 15 -6.11 -3.77 -6.51
CA VAL A 15 -7.06 -2.99 -5.71
C VAL A 15 -6.32 -2.05 -4.75
N GLY A 16 -5.20 -2.49 -4.16
CA GLY A 16 -4.32 -1.65 -3.33
C GLY A 16 -3.79 -0.43 -4.08
N PHE A 17 -3.34 -0.61 -5.33
CA PHE A 17 -2.92 0.50 -6.18
C PHE A 17 -4.05 1.50 -6.46
N PHE A 18 -5.28 1.03 -6.68
CA PHE A 18 -6.44 1.91 -6.85
C PHE A 18 -6.71 2.76 -5.60
N PHE A 19 -6.66 2.15 -4.40
CA PHE A 19 -6.78 2.91 -3.16
C PHE A 19 -5.66 3.93 -3.00
N GLN A 20 -4.42 3.55 -3.29
CA GLN A 20 -3.28 4.48 -3.26
C GLN A 20 -3.48 5.68 -4.20
N TYR A 21 -3.93 5.43 -5.43
CA TYR A 21 -4.23 6.50 -6.38
C TYR A 21 -5.36 7.41 -5.91
N TYR A 22 -6.40 6.84 -5.29
CA TYR A 22 -7.52 7.59 -4.71
C TYR A 22 -7.05 8.53 -3.60
N PHE A 23 -6.29 8.02 -2.61
CA PHE A 23 -5.87 8.81 -1.46
C PHE A 23 -4.79 9.85 -1.76
N LYS A 24 -4.04 9.69 -2.86
CA LYS A 24 -3.01 10.65 -3.31
C LYS A 24 -3.58 12.06 -3.59
N LYS A 25 -4.87 12.17 -3.88
CA LYS A 25 -5.54 13.44 -4.19
C LYS A 25 -5.82 14.30 -2.96
N PHE A 26 -5.85 13.70 -1.76
CA PHE A 26 -6.24 14.38 -0.54
C PHE A 26 -5.02 14.83 0.28
N THR A 27 -5.17 15.95 0.96
CA THR A 27 -4.14 16.57 1.80
C THR A 27 -4.41 16.36 3.28
N ALA A 28 -3.39 16.59 4.12
CA ALA A 28 -3.47 16.46 5.57
C ALA A 28 -4.66 17.24 6.19
N SER A 29 -4.94 18.44 5.67
CA SER A 29 -6.07 19.27 6.11
C SER A 29 -7.41 18.64 5.79
N ASP A 30 -7.53 17.93 4.66
CA ASP A 30 -8.79 17.30 4.24
C ASP A 30 -9.15 16.13 5.16
N TYR A 31 -8.14 15.38 5.63
CA TYR A 31 -8.34 14.31 6.62
C TYR A 31 -8.65 14.82 8.03
N TYR A 32 -8.17 16.02 8.38
CA TYR A 32 -8.48 16.63 9.68
C TYR A 32 -9.89 17.21 9.70
N MET A 33 -10.32 17.83 8.61
CA MET A 33 -11.64 18.45 8.49
C MET A 33 -12.77 17.46 8.22
N ASN A 34 -12.47 16.25 7.71
CA ASN A 34 -13.49 15.24 7.42
C ASN A 34 -13.18 13.89 8.11
N PRO A 35 -13.88 13.56 9.22
CA PRO A 35 -13.62 12.34 9.99
C PRO A 35 -13.96 11.05 9.22
N GLU A 36 -14.94 11.08 8.32
CA GLU A 36 -15.28 9.92 7.48
C GLU A 36 -14.14 9.58 6.50
N LEU A 37 -13.50 10.61 5.93
CA LEU A 37 -12.35 10.43 5.06
C LEU A 37 -11.14 9.86 5.82
N ASN A 38 -10.96 10.29 7.07
CA ASN A 38 -9.93 9.77 7.95
C ASN A 38 -10.18 8.29 8.31
N LEU A 39 -11.43 7.90 8.57
CA LEU A 39 -11.81 6.50 8.78
C LEU A 39 -11.47 5.64 7.55
N LYS A 40 -11.83 6.10 6.35
CA LYS A 40 -11.48 5.43 5.07
C LYS A 40 -9.97 5.29 4.90
N ARG A 41 -9.19 6.30 5.33
CA ARG A 41 -7.73 6.24 5.34
C ARG A 41 -7.21 5.16 6.28
N VAL A 42 -7.76 5.05 7.50
CA VAL A 42 -7.38 4.00 8.46
C VAL A 42 -7.67 2.61 7.90
N PHE A 43 -8.85 2.42 7.28
CA PHE A 43 -9.15 1.16 6.59
C PHE A 43 -8.20 0.86 5.43
N CYS A 44 -7.78 1.87 4.66
CA CYS A 44 -6.79 1.71 3.61
C CYS A 44 -5.43 1.27 4.15
N ILE A 45 -4.99 1.85 5.27
CA ILE A 45 -3.77 1.43 5.96
C ILE A 45 -3.89 -0.02 6.42
N ALA A 46 -4.99 -0.38 7.09
CA ALA A 46 -5.26 -1.75 7.52
C ALA A 46 -5.27 -2.74 6.35
N TYR A 47 -5.86 -2.35 5.22
CA TYR A 47 -5.88 -3.15 3.99
C TYR A 47 -4.48 -3.40 3.44
N HIS A 48 -3.59 -2.40 3.45
CA HIS A 48 -2.22 -2.59 3.01
C HIS A 48 -1.42 -3.49 3.97
N TYR A 49 -1.64 -3.39 5.29
CA TYR A 49 -1.08 -4.35 6.24
C TYR A 49 -1.58 -5.78 6.00
N PHE A 50 -2.87 -5.94 5.66
CA PHE A 50 -3.42 -7.23 5.28
C PHE A 50 -2.74 -7.81 4.04
N ILE A 51 -2.53 -7.01 2.99
CA ILE A 51 -1.79 -7.45 1.79
C ILE A 51 -0.35 -7.85 2.15
N LEU A 52 0.30 -7.11 3.04
CA LEU A 52 1.66 -7.42 3.48
C LEU A 52 1.72 -8.75 4.25
N ALA A 53 0.76 -9.02 5.14
CA ALA A 53 0.66 -10.31 5.81
C ALA A 53 0.38 -11.44 4.81
N TYR A 54 -0.50 -11.18 3.84
CA TYR A 54 -0.85 -12.16 2.80
C TYR A 54 0.31 -12.44 1.85
N SER A 55 1.16 -11.45 1.56
CA SER A 55 2.38 -11.63 0.76
C SER A 55 3.40 -12.52 1.47
N MET A 56 3.56 -12.40 2.79
CA MET A 56 4.40 -13.30 3.59
C MET A 56 3.86 -14.73 3.60
N LEU A 57 2.53 -14.90 3.69
CA LEU A 57 1.89 -16.21 3.61
C LEU A 57 2.13 -16.86 2.26
N ILE A 58 1.94 -16.11 1.16
CA ILE A 58 2.21 -16.58 -0.20
C ILE A 58 3.69 -16.96 -0.37
N PHE A 59 4.61 -16.16 0.18
CA PHE A 59 6.05 -16.47 0.15
C PHE A 59 6.37 -17.80 0.84
N TRP A 60 5.79 -18.04 2.02
CA TRP A 60 5.96 -19.31 2.74
C TRP A 60 5.36 -20.50 1.97
N LEU A 61 4.20 -20.30 1.34
CA LEU A 61 3.50 -21.35 0.60
C LEU A 61 4.23 -21.73 -0.72
N VAL A 62 4.75 -20.74 -1.44
CA VAL A 62 5.35 -20.92 -2.77
C VAL A 62 6.85 -21.20 -2.70
N GLY A 63 7.54 -20.83 -1.62
CA GLY A 63 8.99 -21.02 -1.45
C GLY A 63 9.49 -22.46 -1.55
N ASN A 64 8.58 -23.44 -1.54
CA ASN A 64 8.89 -24.85 -1.79
C ASN A 64 8.93 -25.24 -3.29
N GLU A 65 8.43 -24.41 -4.21
CA GLU A 65 8.39 -24.71 -5.66
C GLU A 65 9.23 -23.71 -6.49
N VAL A 66 10.34 -24.18 -7.06
CA VAL A 66 11.45 -23.35 -7.59
C VAL A 66 11.05 -22.37 -8.72
N ILE A 67 10.14 -22.74 -9.61
CA ILE A 67 9.80 -21.92 -10.79
C ILE A 67 8.73 -20.86 -10.47
N GLN A 68 7.69 -21.21 -9.69
CA GLN A 68 6.70 -20.24 -9.22
C GLN A 68 7.27 -19.30 -8.16
N SER A 69 8.28 -19.75 -7.40
CA SER A 69 8.97 -18.96 -6.38
C SER A 69 9.49 -17.64 -6.92
N PHE A 70 10.11 -17.62 -8.10
CA PHE A 70 10.83 -16.43 -8.59
C PHE A 70 9.88 -15.29 -8.99
N THR A 71 8.81 -15.58 -9.73
CA THR A 71 7.81 -14.58 -10.14
C THR A 71 7.04 -14.03 -8.95
N VAL A 72 6.73 -14.91 -7.98
CA VAL A 72 6.11 -14.54 -6.72
C VAL A 72 7.05 -13.67 -5.89
N LEU A 73 8.33 -14.03 -5.75
CA LEU A 73 9.34 -13.23 -5.05
C LEU A 73 9.48 -11.82 -5.61
N ILE A 74 9.59 -11.69 -6.93
CA ILE A 74 9.68 -10.38 -7.59
C ILE A 74 8.43 -9.55 -7.29
N SER A 75 7.25 -10.16 -7.38
CA SER A 75 6.00 -9.44 -7.08
C SER A 75 5.91 -8.99 -5.62
N VAL A 76 6.26 -9.85 -4.66
CA VAL A 76 6.33 -9.52 -3.23
C VAL A 76 7.30 -8.37 -2.98
N PHE A 77 8.48 -8.40 -3.62
CA PHE A 77 9.49 -7.34 -3.46
C PHE A 77 9.02 -6.00 -4.02
N ILE A 78 8.38 -5.99 -5.19
CA ILE A 78 7.77 -4.80 -5.79
C ILE A 78 6.70 -4.23 -4.86
N ILE A 79 5.87 -5.08 -4.27
CA ILE A 79 4.79 -4.67 -3.36
C ILE A 79 5.36 -4.09 -2.06
N ILE A 80 6.42 -4.67 -1.51
CA ILE A 80 7.13 -4.11 -0.34
C ILE A 80 7.73 -2.74 -0.67
N LEU A 81 8.33 -2.57 -1.85
CA LEU A 81 8.86 -1.28 -2.31
C LEU A 81 7.76 -0.23 -2.45
N VAL A 82 6.66 -0.58 -3.10
CA VAL A 82 5.50 0.29 -3.28
C VAL A 82 4.87 0.64 -1.93
N TYR A 83 4.71 -0.34 -1.04
CA TYR A 83 4.20 -0.13 0.31
C TYR A 83 5.10 0.80 1.12
N ASN A 84 6.43 0.58 1.14
CA ASN A 84 7.36 1.47 1.84
C ASN A 84 7.32 2.90 1.27
N SER A 85 7.20 3.04 -0.05
CA SER A 85 7.05 4.35 -0.70
C SER A 85 5.73 5.04 -0.32
N PHE A 86 4.66 4.25 -0.10
CA PHE A 86 3.34 4.75 0.24
C PHE A 86 3.22 5.06 1.72
N ALA A 87 3.71 4.19 2.60
CA ALA A 87 3.80 4.42 4.04
C ALA A 87 4.59 5.70 4.33
N THR A 88 5.73 5.89 3.68
CA THR A 88 6.48 7.16 3.78
C THR A 88 5.69 8.36 3.26
N THR A 89 4.86 8.23 2.21
CA THR A 89 4.01 9.35 1.74
C THR A 89 2.79 9.61 2.62
N LEU A 90 2.20 8.59 3.24
CA LEU A 90 1.10 8.69 4.20
C LEU A 90 1.57 9.27 5.53
N GLU A 91 2.72 8.83 6.03
CA GLU A 91 3.40 9.45 7.18
C GLU A 91 3.83 10.88 6.85
N PHE A 92 4.21 11.18 5.60
CA PHE A 92 4.45 12.57 5.16
C PHE A 92 3.19 13.44 5.17
N ALA A 93 1.98 12.87 5.12
CA ALA A 93 0.75 13.63 5.36
C ALA A 93 0.61 14.04 6.83
N ILE A 94 1.28 13.37 7.78
CA ILE A 94 1.35 13.74 9.20
C ILE A 94 2.49 14.77 9.43
N SER A 95 3.57 14.67 8.66
CA SER A 95 4.68 15.64 8.66
C SER A 95 4.32 16.94 7.93
N THR A 96 3.61 17.82 8.64
CA THR A 96 3.33 19.22 8.26
C THR A 96 4.57 20.08 7.94
N ARG A 97 5.80 19.56 8.04
CA ARG A 97 7.04 20.33 7.93
C ARG A 97 7.59 20.54 6.51
N LYS A 98 7.48 19.59 5.56
CA LYS A 98 8.11 19.80 4.24
C LYS A 98 7.30 20.64 3.26
N ARG A 99 5.96 20.68 3.34
CA ARG A 99 5.15 21.44 2.37
C ARG A 99 5.06 22.95 2.66
N LYS A 100 5.27 23.38 3.92
CA LYS A 100 5.32 24.82 4.27
C LYS A 100 6.48 25.57 3.59
N ARG A 101 7.57 24.89 3.20
CA ARG A 101 8.73 25.55 2.57
C ARG A 101 8.49 25.99 1.12
N LYS A 102 7.50 25.40 0.42
CA LYS A 102 7.18 25.76 -0.98
C LYS A 102 6.01 26.74 -1.14
N ARG A 103 5.21 27.01 -0.10
CA ARG A 103 4.07 27.95 -0.17
C ARG A 103 4.36 29.37 0.31
N LYS A 104 5.55 29.64 0.88
CA LYS A 104 5.98 31.00 1.23
C LYS A 104 6.59 31.80 0.06
N TRP A 105 6.66 31.20 -1.13
CA TRP A 105 7.09 31.86 -2.36
C TRP A 105 5.93 31.81 -3.36
N LYS A 106 4.88 32.58 -3.09
CA LYS A 106 3.92 33.07 -4.06
C LYS A 106 3.34 34.36 -3.54
#